data_AF-Q5HXU2-F1
#
_entry.id   AF-Q5HXU2-F1
#
_cell.length_a   1.000
_cell.length_b   1.000
_cell.length_c   1.000
_cell.angle_alpha   90.00
_cell.angle_beta   90.00
_cell.angle_gamma   90.00
#
_symmetry.space_group_name_H-M   'P 1'
#
loop_
_entity.id
_entity.type
_entity.pdbx_description
1 polymer ?
#
loop_
_entity_poly.entity_id
_entity_poly.type
_entity_poly.pdbx_seq_one_letter_code
_entity_poly.pdbx_strand_id
1 'polypeptide(L)'
;MSNPVKKFSPEVRSRAVRLVLEHEGEHPSRWTAMVSIASKIGCSAHTLNEWVKKAEVETGKRAGVPAKTADRLKALEQAIHARCPPGAGNLVHHSDRGSQYIAIRYTERLAEAGIEPSVGGVGDSYGNALAETINGLFKAEVIYRRGPWRSFDAVEYATLEWVDWFNNRRILEPIGNITPAEAEQQFYAAMDHVLMAA
;
A
#
# COMPACT_ATOMS: atom_id res chain seq x y z
N MET A 1 24.43 -0.91 8.00
CA MET A 1 24.18 0.33 8.76
C MET A 1 23.03 0.05 9.71
N SER A 2 23.20 0.29 11.01
CA SER A 2 22.18 -0.03 12.02
C SER A 2 20.95 0.86 11.86
N ASN A 3 19.79 0.25 11.66
CA ASN A 3 18.50 0.93 11.72
C ASN A 3 18.41 1.64 13.08
N PRO A 4 18.18 2.96 13.16
CA PRO A 4 18.11 3.65 14.44
C PRO A 4 17.01 2.98 15.27
N VAL A 5 17.38 2.44 16.44
CA VAL A 5 16.45 1.83 17.38
C VAL A 5 15.32 2.83 17.59
N LYS A 6 14.12 2.52 17.10
CA LYS A 6 12.94 3.36 17.32
C LYS A 6 12.80 3.47 18.84
N LYS A 7 13.10 4.66 19.39
CA LYS A 7 13.17 4.96 20.84
C LYS A 7 11.97 4.43 21.65
N PHE A 8 10.82 4.22 21.00
CA PHE A 8 9.62 3.59 21.57
C PHE A 8 9.08 2.53 20.63
N SER A 9 8.81 1.32 21.17
CA SER A 9 8.22 0.20 20.43
C SER A 9 6.75 0.47 20.07
N PRO A 10 6.18 -0.22 19.05
CA PRO A 10 4.77 -0.09 18.70
C PRO A 10 3.83 -0.39 19.88
N GLU A 11 4.15 -1.38 20.70
CA GLU A 11 3.36 -1.79 21.86
C GLU A 11 3.31 -0.69 22.92
N VAL A 12 4.45 -0.04 23.18
CA VAL A 12 4.52 1.11 24.09
C VAL A 12 3.67 2.26 23.59
N ARG A 13 3.71 2.55 22.28
CA ARG A 13 2.89 3.60 21.66
C ARG A 13 1.40 3.29 21.78
N SER A 14 1.00 2.09 21.40
CA SER A 14 -0.40 1.64 21.47
C SER A 14 -0.93 1.67 22.90
N ARG A 15 -0.12 1.22 23.88
CA ARG A 15 -0.47 1.29 25.29
C ARG A 15 -0.62 2.73 25.76
N ALA A 16 0.31 3.62 25.41
CA ALA A 16 0.26 5.02 25.80
C ALA A 16 -0.98 5.73 25.24
N VAL A 17 -1.31 5.50 23.96
CA VAL A 17 -2.54 6.02 23.34
C VAL A 17 -3.78 5.51 24.06
N ARG A 18 -3.86 4.20 24.33
CA ARG A 18 -4.99 3.60 25.03
C ARG A 18 -5.19 4.21 26.42
N LEU A 19 -4.10 4.38 27.18
CA LEU A 19 -4.15 5.03 28.49
C LEU A 19 -4.72 6.45 28.41
N VAL A 20 -4.35 7.24 27.40
CA VAL A 20 -4.91 8.59 27.20
C VAL A 20 -6.41 8.51 26.93
N LEU A 21 -6.84 7.64 26.03
CA LEU A 21 -8.26 7.52 25.65
C LEU A 21 -9.14 6.97 26.77
N GLU A 22 -8.61 6.09 27.63
CA GLU A 22 -9.34 5.52 28.76
C GLU A 22 -9.47 6.50 29.93
N HIS A 23 -8.43 7.30 30.20
CA HIS A 23 -8.35 8.13 31.41
C HIS A 23 -8.55 9.63 31.11
N GLU A 24 -8.87 10.04 29.88
CA GLU A 24 -9.05 11.46 29.55
C GLU A 24 -10.18 12.14 30.35
N GLY A 25 -11.18 11.39 30.80
CA GLY A 25 -12.26 11.87 31.66
C GLY A 25 -11.89 12.04 33.14
N GLU A 26 -10.76 11.48 33.58
CA GLU A 26 -10.26 11.58 34.97
C GLU A 26 -9.39 12.82 35.18
N HIS A 27 -9.11 13.56 34.12
CA HIS A 27 -8.26 14.74 34.13
C HIS A 27 -9.04 16.00 33.74
N PRO A 28 -8.66 17.19 34.24
CA PRO A 28 -9.33 18.46 33.88
C PRO A 28 -9.33 18.76 32.38
N SER A 29 -8.39 18.19 31.64
CA SER A 29 -8.36 18.24 30.18
C SER A 29 -7.61 17.04 29.62
N ARG A 30 -7.90 16.73 28.35
CA ARG A 30 -7.15 15.74 27.59
C ARG A 30 -5.66 16.04 27.51
N TRP A 31 -5.28 17.32 27.41
CA TRP A 31 -3.88 17.74 27.42
C TRP A 31 -3.21 17.43 28.76
N THR A 32 -3.92 17.64 29.87
CA THR A 32 -3.43 17.27 31.21
C THR A 32 -3.22 15.76 31.34
N ALA A 33 -4.14 14.95 30.83
CA ALA A 33 -3.99 13.51 30.75
C ALA A 33 -2.72 13.12 29.96
N MET A 34 -2.53 13.75 28.79
CA MET A 34 -1.34 13.52 27.96
C MET A 34 -0.04 13.91 28.64
N VAL A 35 0.03 15.06 29.33
CA VAL A 35 1.23 15.48 30.07
C VAL A 35 1.57 14.48 31.18
N SER A 36 0.57 14.06 31.95
CA SER A 36 0.73 13.07 33.02
C SER A 36 1.24 11.73 32.46
N ILE A 37 0.59 11.20 31.44
CA ILE A 37 0.94 9.89 30.85
C ILE A 37 2.29 9.95 30.13
N ALA A 38 2.57 11.01 29.38
CA ALA A 38 3.85 11.17 28.67
C ALA A 38 5.04 11.16 29.63
N SER A 39 4.91 11.81 30.79
CA SER A 39 5.95 11.78 31.83
C SER A 39 6.27 10.36 32.33
N LYS A 40 5.24 9.52 32.51
CA LYS A 40 5.39 8.12 32.94
C LYS A 40 5.99 7.22 31.86
N ILE A 41 5.77 7.54 30.58
CA ILE A 41 6.30 6.80 29.43
C ILE A 41 7.72 7.27 29.04
N GLY A 42 8.15 8.45 29.52
CA GLY A 42 9.45 9.04 29.18
C GLY A 42 9.49 9.68 27.78
N CYS A 43 8.34 10.11 27.26
CA CYS A 43 8.24 10.86 26.00
C CYS A 43 7.71 12.29 26.23
N SER A 44 7.79 13.16 25.22
CA SER A 44 7.17 14.49 25.33
C SER A 44 5.66 14.40 25.12
N ALA A 45 4.89 15.26 25.81
CA ALA A 45 3.44 15.36 25.62
C ALA A 45 3.07 15.61 24.15
N HIS A 46 3.88 16.38 23.42
CA HIS A 46 3.72 16.60 21.99
C HIS A 46 3.87 15.29 21.18
N THR A 47 4.84 14.45 21.53
CA THR A 47 5.02 13.13 20.89
C THR A 47 3.80 12.24 21.11
N LEU A 48 3.29 12.18 22.34
CA LEU A 48 2.11 11.40 22.67
C LEU A 48 0.85 11.92 21.96
N ASN A 49 0.71 13.25 21.87
CA ASN A 49 -0.37 13.88 21.10
C ASN A 49 -0.35 13.47 19.62
N GLU A 50 0.82 13.42 18.99
CA GLU A 50 0.94 12.94 17.61
C GLU A 50 0.58 11.45 17.46
N TRP A 51 0.88 10.60 18.45
CA TRP A 51 0.43 9.21 18.45
C TRP A 51 -1.08 9.08 18.57
N VAL A 52 -1.70 9.89 19.45
CA VAL A 52 -3.16 9.92 19.63
C VAL A 52 -3.84 10.38 18.35
N LYS A 53 -3.39 11.49 17.74
CA LYS A 53 -3.94 11.97 16.46
C LYS A 53 -3.89 10.91 15.36
N LYS A 54 -2.76 10.20 15.25
CA LYS A 54 -2.61 9.11 14.27
C LYS A 54 -3.60 7.99 14.56
N ALA A 55 -3.73 7.54 15.80
CA ALA A 55 -4.69 6.50 16.16
C ALA A 55 -6.15 6.93 15.92
N GLU A 56 -6.49 8.19 16.13
CA GLU A 56 -7.82 8.73 15.79
C GLU A 56 -8.08 8.72 14.29
N VAL A 57 -7.08 9.00 13.46
CA VAL A 57 -7.20 8.87 12.00
C VAL A 57 -7.40 7.41 11.59
N GLU A 58 -6.61 6.48 12.15
CA GLU A 58 -6.74 5.04 11.87
C GLU A 58 -8.12 4.48 12.27
N THR A 59 -8.74 5.05 13.31
CA THR A 59 -10.07 4.63 13.81
C THR A 59 -11.22 5.45 13.24
N GLY A 60 -10.95 6.42 12.37
CA GLY A 60 -11.97 7.31 11.78
C GLY A 60 -12.56 8.34 12.75
N LYS A 61 -12.05 8.45 13.99
CA LYS A 61 -12.46 9.48 14.95
C LYS A 61 -11.97 10.88 14.58
N ARG A 62 -10.95 10.96 13.73
CA ARG A 62 -10.38 12.21 13.22
C ARG A 62 -10.25 12.13 11.70
N ALA A 63 -10.52 13.24 11.02
CA ALA A 63 -10.28 13.37 9.59
C ALA A 63 -8.79 13.18 9.26
N GLY A 64 -8.51 12.35 8.25
CA GLY A 64 -7.18 12.05 7.76
C GLY A 64 -7.19 10.82 6.87
N VAL A 65 -6.05 10.51 6.25
CA VAL A 65 -5.87 9.31 5.44
C VAL A 65 -5.17 8.25 6.31
N PRO A 66 -5.80 7.09 6.56
CA PRO A 66 -5.16 5.99 7.28
C PRO A 66 -3.88 5.54 6.56
N ALA A 67 -2.88 5.08 7.33
CA ALA A 67 -1.57 4.70 6.80
C ALA A 67 -1.67 3.68 5.67
N LYS A 68 -2.57 2.68 5.82
CA LYS A 68 -2.80 1.66 4.78
C LYS A 68 -3.27 2.28 3.46
N THR A 69 -4.15 3.28 3.52
CA THR A 69 -4.64 4.00 2.32
C THR A 69 -3.55 4.91 1.76
N ALA A 70 -2.78 5.59 2.61
CA ALA A 70 -1.68 6.45 2.19
C ALA A 70 -0.59 5.65 1.44
N ASP A 71 -0.24 4.46 1.92
CA ASP A 71 0.73 3.58 1.26
C ASP A 71 0.24 3.13 -0.12
N ARG A 72 -1.06 2.87 -0.28
CA ARG A 72 -1.65 2.49 -1.58
C ARG A 72 -1.74 3.66 -2.54
N LEU A 73 -2.08 4.85 -2.04
CA LEU A 73 -2.02 6.08 -2.83
C LEU A 73 -0.59 6.31 -3.36
N LYS A 74 0.44 6.14 -2.53
CA LYS A 74 1.83 6.28 -2.97
C LYS A 74 2.19 5.31 -4.10
N ALA A 75 1.77 4.04 -3.99
CA ALA A 75 2.00 3.06 -5.04
C ALA A 75 1.24 3.41 -6.33
N LEU A 76 0.00 3.90 -6.21
CA LEU A 76 -0.79 4.38 -7.34
C LEU A 76 -0.11 5.57 -8.04
N GLU A 77 0.39 6.56 -7.30
CA GLU A 77 1.12 7.69 -7.89
C GLU A 77 2.37 7.24 -8.64
N GLN A 78 3.14 6.32 -8.06
CA GLN A 78 4.33 5.77 -8.72
C GLN A 78 3.95 5.08 -10.04
N ALA A 79 2.87 4.31 -10.06
CA ALA A 79 2.39 3.63 -11.27
C ALA A 79 1.92 4.64 -12.33
N ILE A 80 1.10 5.62 -11.95
CA ILE A 80 0.62 6.68 -12.86
C ILE A 80 1.79 7.46 -13.43
N HIS A 81 2.75 7.85 -12.59
CA HIS A 81 3.92 8.59 -13.02
C HIS A 81 4.80 7.78 -13.98
N ALA A 82 5.08 6.52 -13.66
CA ALA A 82 5.94 5.67 -14.46
C ALA A 82 5.32 5.29 -15.82
N ARG A 83 4.00 5.07 -15.85
CA ARG A 83 3.29 4.60 -17.05
C ARG A 83 2.71 5.74 -17.90
N CYS A 84 2.53 6.93 -17.32
CA CYS A 84 1.92 8.10 -17.96
C CYS A 84 0.69 7.70 -18.81
N PRO A 85 -0.32 7.07 -18.21
CA PRO A 85 -1.44 6.53 -18.97
C PRO A 85 -2.08 7.65 -19.79
N PRO A 86 -2.41 7.41 -21.08
CA PRO A 86 -3.13 8.40 -21.86
C PRO A 86 -4.44 8.68 -21.14
N GLY A 87 -4.71 9.95 -20.84
CA GLY A 87 -5.87 10.40 -20.03
C GLY A 87 -7.24 10.18 -20.70
N ALA A 88 -7.33 9.23 -21.63
CA ALA A 88 -8.48 8.92 -22.46
C ALA A 88 -9.15 7.63 -21.96
N GLY A 89 -9.80 7.69 -20.79
CA GLY A 89 -11.01 6.91 -20.43
C GLY A 89 -11.04 5.38 -20.59
N ASN A 90 -9.93 4.73 -20.93
CA ASN A 90 -9.90 3.31 -21.31
C ASN A 90 -9.08 2.45 -20.32
N LEU A 91 -8.62 3.03 -19.21
CA LEU A 91 -7.86 2.30 -18.20
C LEU A 91 -8.76 1.93 -17.03
N VAL A 92 -8.84 0.63 -16.74
CA VAL A 92 -9.55 0.11 -15.58
C VAL A 92 -8.55 -0.27 -14.49
N HIS A 93 -8.73 0.27 -13.28
CA HIS A 93 -8.00 -0.15 -12.09
C HIS A 93 -8.80 -1.24 -11.37
N HIS A 94 -8.34 -2.49 -11.50
CA HIS A 94 -8.91 -3.61 -10.74
C HIS A 94 -8.29 -3.71 -9.35
N SER A 95 -9.13 -3.77 -8.32
CA SER A 95 -8.72 -4.00 -6.93
C SER A 95 -9.64 -4.97 -6.19
N ASP A 96 -9.16 -5.50 -5.06
CA ASP A 96 -10.02 -6.15 -4.08
C ASP A 96 -10.94 -5.14 -3.37
N ARG A 97 -11.88 -5.63 -2.54
CA ARG A 97 -12.81 -4.81 -1.75
C ARG A 97 -12.24 -4.28 -0.43
N GLY A 98 -10.92 -4.31 -0.25
CA GLY A 98 -10.28 -3.79 0.94
C GLY A 98 -10.62 -2.32 1.15
N SER A 99 -10.87 -1.93 2.41
CA SER A 99 -11.30 -0.57 2.79
C SER A 99 -10.40 0.54 2.24
N GLN A 100 -9.12 0.24 2.03
CA GLN A 100 -8.15 1.16 1.45
C GLN A 100 -8.41 1.51 -0.03
N TYR A 101 -8.97 0.59 -0.82
CA TYR A 101 -9.23 0.80 -2.25
C TYR A 101 -10.61 1.42 -2.51
N ILE A 102 -11.54 1.27 -1.57
CA ILE A 102 -12.86 1.93 -1.59
C ILE A 102 -12.87 3.25 -0.81
N ALA A 103 -11.73 3.66 -0.23
CA ALA A 103 -11.63 4.92 0.49
C ALA A 103 -11.85 6.09 -0.48
N ILE A 104 -12.65 7.08 -0.05
CA ILE A 104 -13.00 8.27 -0.85
C ILE A 104 -11.76 8.88 -1.52
N ARG A 105 -10.68 9.08 -0.75
CA ARG A 105 -9.42 9.65 -1.27
C ARG A 105 -8.75 8.81 -2.35
N TYR A 106 -8.86 7.48 -2.26
CA TYR A 106 -8.28 6.59 -3.27
C TYR A 106 -9.09 6.65 -4.57
N THR A 107 -10.42 6.59 -4.46
CA THR A 107 -11.32 6.65 -5.62
C THR A 107 -11.35 8.03 -6.28
N GLU A 108 -11.27 9.12 -5.50
CA GLU A 108 -11.11 10.48 -6.02
C GLU A 108 -9.85 10.58 -6.88
N ARG A 109 -8.73 10.06 -6.39
CA ARG A 109 -7.47 10.13 -7.11
C ARG A 109 -7.48 9.33 -8.41
N LEU A 110 -8.15 8.17 -8.45
CA LEU A 110 -8.37 7.41 -9.68
C LEU A 110 -9.19 8.22 -10.70
N ALA A 111 -10.27 8.87 -10.25
CA ALA A 111 -11.09 9.71 -11.11
C ALA A 111 -10.30 10.92 -11.65
N GLU A 112 -9.49 11.58 -10.81
CA GLU A 112 -8.59 12.66 -11.24
C GLU A 112 -7.56 12.20 -12.29
N ALA A 113 -7.18 10.91 -12.27
CA ALA A 113 -6.29 10.31 -13.26
C ALA A 113 -7.01 9.86 -14.54
N GLY A 114 -8.35 9.94 -14.60
CA GLY A 114 -9.15 9.36 -15.69
C GLY A 114 -9.16 7.82 -15.70
N ILE A 115 -8.99 7.18 -14.54
CA ILE A 115 -8.93 5.72 -14.39
C ILE A 115 -10.24 5.21 -13.78
N GLU A 116 -10.89 4.27 -14.44
CA GLU A 116 -12.14 3.68 -13.97
C GLU A 116 -11.88 2.63 -12.87
N PRO A 117 -12.41 2.80 -11.65
CA PRO A 117 -12.26 1.79 -10.61
C PRO A 117 -13.18 0.59 -10.88
N SER A 118 -12.63 -0.62 -10.77
CA SER A 118 -13.39 -1.86 -10.80
C SER A 118 -13.03 -2.73 -9.60
N VAL A 119 -14.05 -3.11 -8.82
CA VAL A 119 -13.91 -4.02 -7.68
C VAL A 119 -14.59 -5.35 -7.98
N GLY A 120 -13.94 -6.47 -7.68
CA GLY A 120 -14.46 -7.82 -7.98
C GLY A 120 -15.87 -8.07 -7.42
N GLY A 121 -16.65 -8.96 -8.04
CA GLY A 121 -18.01 -9.34 -7.62
C GLY A 121 -18.06 -9.92 -6.19
N VAL A 122 -19.24 -9.96 -5.55
CA VAL A 122 -19.38 -10.60 -4.22
C VAL A 122 -19.30 -12.12 -4.43
N GLY A 123 -18.35 -12.78 -3.77
CA GLY A 123 -18.16 -14.23 -3.90
C GLY A 123 -17.50 -14.67 -5.21
N ASP A 124 -16.98 -13.74 -6.01
CA ASP A 124 -16.26 -14.01 -7.24
C ASP A 124 -14.76 -13.74 -7.07
N SER A 125 -13.95 -14.80 -7.10
CA SER A 125 -12.50 -14.74 -6.98
C SER A 125 -11.78 -14.53 -8.32
N TYR A 126 -12.46 -14.68 -9.46
CA TYR A 126 -11.82 -14.64 -10.78
C TYR A 126 -11.13 -13.29 -11.04
N GLY A 127 -11.75 -12.19 -10.61
CA GLY A 127 -11.18 -10.84 -10.75
C GLY A 127 -9.86 -10.60 -9.98
N ASN A 128 -9.55 -11.43 -8.96
CA ASN A 128 -8.31 -11.30 -8.18
C ASN A 128 -7.33 -12.48 -8.40
N ALA A 129 -7.78 -13.57 -9.01
CA ALA A 129 -7.02 -14.82 -9.09
C ALA A 129 -5.64 -14.67 -9.73
N LEU A 130 -5.52 -13.86 -10.79
CA LEU A 130 -4.23 -13.60 -11.42
C LEU A 130 -3.28 -12.86 -10.48
N ALA A 131 -3.75 -11.80 -9.83
CA ALA A 131 -2.97 -11.04 -8.86
C ALA A 131 -2.55 -11.91 -7.65
N GLU A 132 -3.44 -12.76 -7.16
CA GLU A 132 -3.14 -13.72 -6.09
C GLU A 132 -2.08 -14.75 -6.51
N THR A 133 -2.11 -15.21 -7.75
CA THR A 133 -1.12 -16.15 -8.28
C THR A 133 0.27 -15.51 -8.29
N ILE A 134 0.39 -14.28 -8.79
CA ILE A 134 1.66 -13.54 -8.78
C ILE A 134 2.16 -13.31 -7.35
N ASN A 135 1.27 -12.91 -6.44
CA ASN A 135 1.61 -12.73 -5.02
C ASN A 135 2.06 -14.05 -4.37
N GLY A 136 1.44 -15.17 -4.72
CA GLY A 136 1.81 -16.51 -4.27
C GLY A 136 3.21 -16.89 -4.75
N LEU A 137 3.51 -16.68 -6.04
CA LEU A 137 4.82 -16.92 -6.62
C LEU A 137 5.90 -16.06 -5.95
N PHE A 138 5.67 -14.76 -5.79
CA PHE A 138 6.58 -13.87 -5.09
C PHE A 138 6.90 -14.35 -3.68
N LYS A 139 5.86 -14.71 -2.90
CA LYS A 139 6.05 -15.22 -1.53
C LYS A 139 6.86 -16.50 -1.52
N ALA A 140 6.56 -17.45 -2.42
CA ALA A 140 7.28 -18.71 -2.50
C ALA A 140 8.75 -18.53 -2.90
N GLU A 141 9.01 -17.78 -3.96
CA GLU A 141 10.33 -17.64 -4.58
C GLU A 141 11.27 -16.68 -3.84
N VAL A 142 10.71 -15.64 -3.20
CA VAL A 142 11.48 -14.60 -2.52
C VAL A 142 11.33 -14.74 -1.01
N ILE A 143 10.12 -14.56 -0.48
CA ILE A 143 9.91 -14.42 0.96
C ILE A 143 10.30 -15.70 1.71
N TYR A 144 9.80 -16.86 1.27
CA TYR A 144 10.03 -18.13 1.95
C TYR A 144 11.36 -18.78 1.55
N ARG A 145 11.70 -18.82 0.26
CA ARG A 145 12.91 -19.48 -0.21
C ARG A 145 14.21 -18.75 0.15
N ARG A 146 14.23 -17.41 0.14
CA ARG A 146 15.44 -16.62 0.45
C ARG A 146 15.51 -16.14 1.90
N GLY A 147 14.42 -16.27 2.65
CA GLY A 147 14.37 -15.95 4.08
C GLY A 147 15.26 -16.88 4.93
N PRO A 148 15.46 -16.56 6.22
CA PRO A 148 14.87 -15.45 6.97
C PRO A 148 15.53 -14.10 6.66
N TRP A 149 14.72 -13.05 6.60
CA TRP A 149 15.16 -11.68 6.28
C TRP A 149 15.58 -10.91 7.53
N ARG A 150 16.68 -10.17 7.45
CA ARG A 150 17.24 -9.41 8.58
C ARG A 150 16.75 -7.97 8.67
N SER A 151 16.21 -7.41 7.59
CA SER A 151 15.67 -6.05 7.55
C SER A 151 14.60 -5.91 6.48
N PHE A 152 13.78 -4.87 6.61
CA PHE A 152 12.82 -4.48 5.57
C PHE A 152 13.53 -4.08 4.27
N ASP A 153 14.60 -3.29 4.36
CA ASP A 153 15.39 -2.84 3.21
C ASP A 153 15.93 -4.01 2.37
N ALA A 154 16.29 -5.13 3.01
CA ALA A 154 16.73 -6.33 2.30
C ALA A 154 15.58 -6.98 1.51
N VAL A 155 14.37 -6.99 2.07
CA VAL A 155 13.16 -7.46 1.38
C VAL A 155 12.81 -6.51 0.23
N GLU A 156 12.90 -5.20 0.44
CA GLU A 156 12.62 -4.19 -0.58
C GLU A 156 13.56 -4.35 -1.78
N TYR A 157 14.87 -4.46 -1.56
CA TYR A 157 15.82 -4.68 -2.63
C TYR A 157 15.56 -6.00 -3.39
N ALA A 158 15.35 -7.09 -2.67
CA ALA A 158 15.01 -8.37 -3.29
C ALA A 158 13.70 -8.34 -4.06
N THR A 159 12.74 -7.52 -3.63
CA THR A 159 11.47 -7.30 -4.34
C THR A 159 11.72 -6.58 -5.66
N LEU A 160 12.53 -5.52 -5.66
CA LEU A 160 12.88 -4.80 -6.88
C LEU A 160 13.61 -5.71 -7.88
N GLU A 161 14.58 -6.49 -7.42
CA GLU A 161 15.27 -7.48 -8.27
C GLU A 161 14.32 -8.53 -8.84
N TRP A 162 13.40 -9.04 -8.02
CA TRP A 162 12.45 -10.05 -8.46
C TRP A 162 11.44 -9.49 -9.46
N VAL A 163 10.95 -8.26 -9.26
CA VAL A 163 10.03 -7.58 -10.20
C VAL A 163 10.71 -7.32 -11.54
N ASP A 164 11.97 -6.86 -11.55
CA ASP A 164 12.75 -6.69 -12.78
C ASP A 164 12.93 -8.03 -13.50
N TRP A 165 13.40 -9.05 -12.78
CA TRP A 165 13.60 -10.38 -13.36
C TRP A 165 12.29 -10.99 -13.88
N PHE A 166 11.20 -10.90 -13.11
CA PHE A 166 9.91 -11.45 -13.50
C PHE A 166 9.40 -10.82 -14.79
N ASN A 167 9.50 -9.50 -14.93
CA ASN A 167 8.97 -8.81 -16.11
C ASN A 167 9.89 -8.89 -17.33
N ASN A 168 11.21 -8.82 -17.13
CA ASN A 168 12.17 -8.63 -18.22
C ASN A 168 12.99 -9.88 -18.57
N ARG A 169 12.91 -10.96 -17.80
CA ARG A 169 13.74 -12.17 -18.00
C ARG A 169 13.01 -13.49 -17.81
N ARG A 170 11.92 -13.53 -17.05
CA ARG A 170 11.15 -14.76 -16.83
C ARG A 170 10.34 -15.07 -18.09
N ILE A 171 10.60 -16.24 -18.66
CA ILE A 171 9.80 -16.78 -19.75
C ILE A 171 8.56 -17.47 -19.19
N LEU A 172 7.39 -17.15 -19.77
CA LEU A 172 6.11 -17.73 -19.37
C LEU A 172 5.45 -18.43 -20.56
N GLU A 173 5.25 -19.74 -20.43
CA GLU A 173 4.55 -20.55 -21.43
C GLU A 173 3.15 -20.01 -21.76
N PRO A 174 2.29 -19.62 -20.79
CA PRO A 174 0.92 -19.19 -21.08
C PRO A 174 0.79 -17.94 -21.96
N ILE A 175 1.86 -17.14 -22.09
CA ILE A 175 1.89 -15.94 -22.94
C ILE A 175 2.73 -16.15 -24.21
N GLY A 176 3.02 -17.40 -24.58
CA GLY A 176 3.72 -17.74 -25.82
C GLY A 176 5.23 -17.90 -25.68
N ASN A 177 5.73 -18.28 -24.49
CA ASN A 177 7.16 -18.46 -24.20
C ASN A 177 8.00 -17.19 -24.45
N ILE A 178 7.44 -16.04 -24.07
CA ILE A 178 8.11 -14.74 -24.05
C ILE A 178 8.08 -14.16 -22.64
N THR A 179 8.78 -13.04 -22.43
CA THR A 179 8.73 -12.30 -21.17
C THR A 179 7.44 -11.48 -21.05
N PRO A 180 6.95 -11.17 -19.83
CA PRO A 180 5.82 -10.25 -19.65
C PRO A 180 6.02 -8.89 -20.32
N ALA A 181 7.23 -8.34 -20.30
CA ALA A 181 7.54 -7.07 -20.96
C ALA A 181 7.41 -7.16 -22.48
N GLU A 182 7.89 -8.24 -23.10
CA GLU A 182 7.71 -8.48 -24.55
C GLU A 182 6.24 -8.67 -24.91
N ALA A 183 5.48 -9.41 -24.09
CA ALA A 183 4.05 -9.60 -24.31
C ALA A 183 3.28 -8.27 -24.24
N GLU A 184 3.60 -7.40 -23.27
CA GLU A 184 3.03 -6.05 -23.15
C GLU A 184 3.39 -5.20 -24.39
N GLN A 185 4.64 -5.22 -24.84
CA GLN A 185 5.08 -4.49 -26.04
C GLN A 185 4.34 -4.97 -27.29
N GLN A 186 4.21 -6.27 -27.49
CA GLN A 186 3.47 -6.85 -28.62
C GLN A 186 1.99 -6.45 -28.60
N PHE A 187 1.37 -6.44 -27.42
CA PHE A 187 -0.02 -6.01 -27.26
C PHE A 187 -0.22 -4.56 -27.70
N TYR A 188 0.62 -3.63 -27.23
CA TYR A 188 0.51 -2.23 -27.60
C TYR A 188 0.85 -1.98 -29.08
N ALA A 189 1.88 -2.64 -29.61
CA ALA A 189 2.22 -2.54 -31.03
C ALA A 189 1.08 -3.02 -31.94
N ALA A 190 0.38 -4.09 -31.56
CA ALA A 190 -0.79 -4.58 -32.27
C ALA A 190 -1.98 -3.60 -32.18
N MET A 191 -2.19 -2.99 -31.01
CA MET A 191 -3.28 -2.03 -30.80
C MET A 191 -3.08 -0.73 -31.58
N ASP A 192 -1.85 -0.21 -31.65
CA ASP A 192 -1.51 0.94 -32.49
C ASP A 192 -1.75 0.63 -33.97
N HIS A 193 -1.40 -0.57 -34.43
CA HIS A 193 -1.65 -0.99 -35.81
C HIS A 193 -3.15 -1.04 -36.14
N VAL A 194 -4.00 -1.48 -35.20
CA VAL A 194 -5.46 -1.47 -35.38
C VAL A 194 -6.01 -0.05 -35.43
N LEU A 195 -5.52 0.85 -34.57
CA LEU A 195 -5.95 2.26 -34.53
C LEU A 195 -5.48 3.07 -35.75
N MET A 196 -4.34 2.74 -36.36
CA MET A 196 -3.85 3.38 -37.58
C MET A 196 -4.51 2.87 -38.87
N ALA A 197 -5.14 1.68 -38.82
CA ALA A 197 -5.80 1.06 -39.96
C ALA A 197 -7.33 1.32 -40.02
N ALA A 198 -7.90 1.95 -38.99
CA ALA A 198 -9.31 2.33 -38.88
C ALA A 198 -9.53 3.82 -39.21
#